data_AF-A0A384KZ02-F1
#
_entry.id   AF-A0A384KZ02-F1
#
_cell.length_a   1.000
_cell.length_b   1.000
_cell.length_c   1.000
_cell.angle_alpha   90.00
_cell.angle_beta   90.00
_cell.angle_gamma   90.00
#
_symmetry.space_group_name_H-M   'P 1'
#
loop_
_entity.id
_entity.type
_entity.pdbx_description
1 polymer ?
#
loop_
_entity_poly.entity_id
_entity_poly.type
_entity_poly.pdbx_seq_one_letter_code
_entity_poly.pdbx_strand_id
1 'polypeptide(L)' 'MAKISVEIPDELLADLDEHVGDDKKFVNRSDAVRASIRKTLDILDEIDDRHNRLVEDE' A
#
# COMPACT_ATOMS: atom_id res chain seq x y z
N MET A 1 8.12 13.87 3.79
CA MET A 1 7.99 12.52 3.21
C MET A 1 9.30 12.11 2.58
N ALA A 2 9.84 10.95 2.96
CA ALA A 2 10.95 10.35 2.22
C ALA A 2 10.47 9.94 0.82
N LYS A 3 11.35 10.03 -0.19
CA LYS A 3 11.07 9.56 -1.54
C LYS A 3 11.79 8.22 -1.72
N ILE A 4 11.07 7.25 -2.26
CA ILE A 4 11.62 5.96 -2.68
C ILE A 4 11.47 5.83 -4.19
N SER A 5 12.42 5.13 -4.82
CA SER A 5 12.34 4.74 -6.23
C SER A 5 12.27 3.23 -6.28
N VAL A 6 11.37 2.71 -7.09
CA VAL A 6 11.10 1.27 -7.24
C VAL A 6 10.89 0.97 -8.72
N GLU A 7 11.33 -0.20 -9.16
CA GLU A 7 11.03 -0.74 -10.48
C GLU A 7 9.76 -1.61 -10.40
N ILE A 8 8.86 -1.46 -11.37
CA ILE A 8 7.57 -2.16 -11.40
C ILE A 8 7.35 -2.67 -12.83
N PRO A 9 6.89 -3.92 -13.01
CA PRO A 9 6.43 -4.41 -14.31
C PRO A 9 5.39 -3.48 -14.96
N ASP A 10 5.53 -3.26 -16.27
CA ASP A 10 4.63 -2.38 -17.02
C ASP A 10 3.16 -2.82 -16.93
N GLU A 11 2.90 -4.13 -16.93
CA GLU A 11 1.56 -4.69 -16.78
C GLU A 11 0.92 -4.28 -15.44
N LEU A 12 1.67 -4.33 -14.34
CA LEU A 12 1.17 -3.93 -13.02
C LEU A 12 0.94 -2.42 -12.93
N LEU A 13 1.77 -1.63 -13.61
CA LEU A 13 1.58 -0.19 -13.68
C LEU A 13 0.30 0.15 -14.47
N ALA A 14 0.05 -0.56 -15.57
CA ALA A 14 -1.16 -0.39 -16.36
C ALA A 14 -2.42 -0.76 -15.56
N ASP A 15 -2.41 -1.89 -14.85
CA ASP A 15 -3.52 -2.31 -13.98
C ASP A 15 -3.78 -1.29 -12.86
N LEU A 16 -2.71 -0.71 -12.28
CA LEU A 16 -2.86 0.33 -11.27
C LEU A 16 -3.50 1.60 -11.85
N ASP A 17 -3.10 2.00 -13.06
CA ASP A 17 -3.63 3.18 -13.74
C ASP A 17 -5.11 3.04 -14.11
N GLU A 18 -5.60 1.81 -14.34
CA GLU A 18 -7.03 1.55 -14.49
C GLU A 18 -7.83 1.95 -13.24
N HIS A 19 -7.19 2.08 -12.08
CA HIS A 19 -7.83 2.46 -10.81
C HIS A 19 -7.52 3.89 -10.32
N VAL A 20 -6.75 4.69 -11.09
CA VAL A 20 -6.41 6.08 -10.77
C VAL A 20 -7.23 7.09 -11.60
N GLY A 21 -7.72 8.16 -10.98
CA GLY A 21 -8.42 9.28 -11.64
C GLY A 21 -9.50 9.91 -10.75
N ASP A 22 -10.05 11.05 -11.18
CA ASP A 22 -10.99 11.88 -10.39
C ASP A 22 -12.26 11.14 -9.94
N ASP A 23 -12.69 10.10 -10.66
CA ASP A 23 -13.84 9.24 -10.32
C ASP A 23 -13.45 7.77 -10.06
N LYS A 24 -12.19 7.51 -9.73
CA LYS A 24 -11.69 6.15 -9.46
C LYS A 24 -11.35 5.93 -7.99
N LYS A 25 -10.77 4.78 -7.68
CA LYS A 25 -10.44 4.37 -6.30
C LYS A 25 -9.34 5.24 -5.67
N PHE A 26 -8.47 5.82 -6.50
CA PHE A 26 -7.31 6.59 -6.05
C PHE A 26 -7.18 7.89 -6.83
N VAL A 27 -6.79 8.96 -6.12
CA VAL A 27 -6.65 10.30 -6.72
C VAL A 27 -5.42 10.36 -7.64
N ASN A 28 -4.33 9.68 -7.27
CA ASN A 28 -3.11 9.59 -8.07
C ASN A 28 -2.36 8.29 -7.80
N ARG A 29 -1.35 7.96 -8.64
CA ARG A 29 -0.52 6.76 -8.44
C ARG A 29 0.13 6.68 -7.07
N SER A 30 0.66 7.80 -6.57
CA SER A 30 1.31 7.84 -5.26
C SER A 30 0.31 7.57 -4.13
N ASP A 31 -0.94 8.00 -4.27
CA ASP A 31 -2.04 7.68 -3.36
C ASP A 31 -2.37 6.19 -3.40
N ALA A 32 -2.49 5.61 -4.59
CA ALA A 32 -2.72 4.18 -4.78
C ALA A 32 -1.63 3.30 -4.13
N VAL A 33 -0.36 3.66 -4.35
CA VAL A 33 0.79 2.94 -3.76
C VAL A 33 0.78 3.07 -2.23
N ARG A 34 0.58 4.28 -1.70
CA ARG A 34 0.54 4.52 -0.25
C ARG A 34 -0.61 3.76 0.42
N ALA A 35 -1.80 3.79 -0.17
CA ALA A 35 -2.96 3.07 0.34
C ALA A 35 -2.74 1.54 0.32
N SER A 36 -2.10 1.02 -0.72
CA SER A 36 -1.80 -0.41 -0.85
C SER A 36 -0.77 -0.87 0.20
N ILE A 37 0.28 -0.09 0.43
CA ILE A 37 1.26 -0.35 1.49
C ILE A 37 0.58 -0.29 2.85
N ARG A 38 -0.24 0.73 3.11
CA ARG A 38 -0.95 0.86 4.39
C ARG A 38 -1.81 -0.36 4.66
N LYS A 39 -2.67 -0.73 3.70
CA LYS A 39 -3.54 -1.89 3.82
C LYS A 39 -2.79 -3.20 4.06
N THR A 40 -1.63 -3.37 3.42
CA THR A 40 -0.79 -4.56 3.62
C THR A 40 -0.24 -4.60 5.05
N LEU A 41 0.24 -3.47 5.56
CA LEU A 41 0.76 -3.37 6.92
C LEU A 41 -0.35 -3.58 7.96
N ASP A 42 -1.53 -2.99 7.76
CA ASP A 42 -2.67 -3.19 8.67
C ASP A 42 -3.06 -4.68 8.78
N ILE A 43 -3.00 -5.43 7.67
CA ILE A 43 -3.23 -6.89 7.67
C ILE A 43 -2.14 -7.63 8.43
N LEU A 44 -0.88 -7.21 8.32
CA LEU A 44 0.22 -7.83 9.05
C LEU A 44 0.10 -7.57 10.56
N ASP A 45 -0.28 -6.37 10.95
CA ASP A 45 -0.54 -6.01 12.34
C ASP A 45 -1.68 -6.89 12.92
N GLU A 46 -2.80 -7.05 12.18
CA GLU A 46 -3.90 -7.96 12.56
C GLU A 46 -3.46 -9.43 12.67
N ILE A 47 -2.46 -9.87 11.90
CA ILE A 47 -1.88 -11.21 12.00
C ILE A 47 -1.03 -11.32 13.27
N ASP A 48 -0.18 -10.33 13.54
CA ASP A 48 0.71 -10.34 14.69
C ASP A 48 -0.06 -10.28 16.01
N ASP A 49 -1.16 -9.52 16.08
CA ASP A 49 -2.12 -9.51 17.19
C ASP A 49 -2.63 -10.93 17.50
N ARG A 50 -3.10 -11.64 16.46
CA ARG A 50 -3.66 -13.00 16.61
C ARG A 50 -2.61 -14.02 17.03
N HIS A 51 -1.36 -13.82 16.68
CA HIS A 51 -0.26 -14.71 17.03
C HIS A 51 0.49 -14.30 18.30
N ASN A 52 -0.01 -13.28 19.03
CA ASN A 52 0.59 -12.75 20.25
C ASN A 52 2.06 -12.33 20.05
N ARG A 53 2.36 -11.80 18.85
CA ARG A 53 3.67 -11.30 18.42
C ARG A 53 3.83 -9.79 18.61
N LEU A 54 2.82 -9.14 19.17
CA LEU A 54 2.89 -7.74 19.57
C LEU A 54 4.12 -7.54 20.47
N VAL A 55 5.14 -6.90 19.91
CA VAL A 55 6.19 -6.28 20.71
C VAL A 55 5.54 -5.05 21.32
N GLU A 56 5.58 -4.91 22.64
CA GLU A 56 5.26 -3.63 23.26
C GLU A 56 6.31 -2.63 22.76
N ASP A 57 5.94 -1.79 21.80
CA ASP A 57 6.79 -0.69 21.35
C ASP A 57 6.87 0.35 22.51
N GLU A 58 8.07 0.49 23.11
CA GLU A 58 8.45 1.54 24.08
C GLU A 58 8.63 2.92 23.42
#